data_AF-A0A7C7Y612-F1
#
_entry.id   AF-A0A7C7Y612-F1
#
_cell.length_a   1.000
_cell.length_b   1.000
_cell.length_c   1.000
_cell.angle_alpha   90.00
_cell.angle_beta   90.00
_cell.angle_gamma   90.00
#
_symmetry.space_group_name_H-M   'P 1'
#
loop_
_entity.id
_entity.type
_entity.pdbx_description
1 polymer ?
#
loop_
_entity_poly.entity_id
_entity_poly.type
_entity_poly.pdbx_seq_one_letter_code
_entity_poly.pdbx_strand_id
1 'polypeptide(L)' 'MTPTERVGPPGFRNRAAQEGSESTGLAAVASRSECSRGRLYPEPEHEFRTAYQRDRDRVIHSR' A
#
# COMPACT_ATOMS: atom_id res chain seq x y z
N MET A 1 -20.59 5.76 -5.73
CA MET A 1 -20.18 6.13 -4.36
C MET A 1 -18.67 6.02 -4.32
N THR A 2 -17.96 7.10 -4.63
CA THR A 2 -16.49 7.13 -4.65
C THR A 2 -15.99 7.21 -3.20
N PRO A 3 -15.00 6.40 -2.78
CA PRO A 3 -14.44 6.53 -1.45
C PRO A 3 -13.70 7.86 -1.37
N THR A 4 -14.11 8.70 -0.40
CA THR A 4 -13.45 9.94 -0.02
C THR A 4 -11.96 9.68 0.22
N GLU A 5 -11.10 10.09 -0.71
CA GLU A 5 -9.66 10.16 -0.50
C GLU A 5 -9.39 11.22 0.58
N ARG A 6 -9.24 10.77 1.83
CA ARG A 6 -8.65 11.63 2.87
C ARG A 6 -7.17 11.82 2.53
N VAL A 7 -6.88 12.96 1.93
CA VAL A 7 -5.51 13.44 1.76
C VAL A 7 -4.98 13.79 3.15
N GLY A 8 -4.02 12.98 3.62
CA GLY A 8 -3.32 13.22 4.88
C GLY A 8 -2.48 14.52 4.83
N PRO A 9 -2.00 15.00 5.99
CA PRO A 9 -1.24 16.25 6.07
C PRO A 9 0.04 16.22 5.19
N PRO A 10 0.46 17.38 4.65
CA PRO A 10 1.63 17.46 3.77
C PRO A 10 2.88 16.94 4.49
N GLY A 11 3.51 15.92 3.92
CA GLY A 11 4.68 15.23 4.47
C GLY A 11 4.47 13.72 4.69
N PHE A 12 3.23 13.27 4.90
CA PHE A 12 2.90 11.86 4.99
C PHE A 12 2.28 11.37 3.67
N ARG A 13 3.01 10.53 2.94
CA ARG A 13 2.43 9.85 1.77
C ARG A 13 1.40 8.84 2.26
N ASN A 14 0.16 9.00 1.85
CA ASN A 14 -0.86 7.97 2.09
C ASN A 14 -0.60 6.76 1.17
N ARG A 15 -1.34 5.66 1.38
CA ARG A 15 -1.19 4.42 0.60
C ARG A 15 -1.42 4.67 -0.90
N ALA A 16 -2.49 5.38 -1.26
CA ALA A 16 -2.86 5.66 -2.65
C ALA A 16 -1.77 6.44 -3.40
N ALA A 17 -1.14 7.44 -2.77
CA ALA A 17 -0.04 8.19 -3.37
C ALA A 17 1.21 7.31 -3.61
N GLN A 18 1.46 6.33 -2.74
CA GLN A 18 2.56 5.39 -2.92
C GLN A 18 2.27 4.41 -4.06
N GLU A 19 1.07 3.84 -4.09
CA GLU A 19 0.61 2.97 -5.19
C GLU A 19 0.65 3.69 -6.55
N GLY A 20 0.22 4.96 -6.61
CA GLY A 20 0.33 5.77 -7.83
C GLY A 20 1.79 6.04 -8.26
N SER A 21 2.70 6.20 -7.30
CA SER A 21 4.13 6.30 -7.58
C SER A 21 4.70 4.98 -8.10
N GLU A 22 4.25 3.84 -7.57
CA GLU A 22 4.64 2.50 -8.05
C GLU A 22 4.20 2.27 -9.50
N SER A 23 2.99 2.72 -9.85
CA SER A 23 2.41 2.57 -11.20
C SER A 23 3.22 3.27 -12.30
N THR A 24 3.94 4.33 -11.96
CA THR A 24 4.73 5.13 -12.93
C THR A 24 6.24 4.99 -12.78
N GLY A 25 6.72 4.67 -11.57
CA GLY A 25 8.14 4.64 -11.24
C GLY A 25 8.80 3.26 -11.25
N LEU A 26 8.01 2.17 -11.24
CA LEU A 26 8.56 0.82 -11.29
C LEU A 26 8.76 0.32 -12.73
N ALA A 27 9.66 -0.66 -12.90
CA ALA A 27 9.81 -1.36 -14.16
C ALA A 27 8.52 -2.09 -14.56
N ALA A 28 8.28 -2.26 -15.87
CA ALA A 28 7.04 -2.89 -16.38
C ALA A 28 6.80 -4.32 -15.85
N VAL A 29 7.85 -5.02 -15.45
CA VAL A 29 7.81 -6.39 -14.91
C VAL A 29 7.73 -6.43 -13.38
N ALA A 30 7.77 -5.28 -12.71
CA ALA A 30 7.75 -5.22 -11.26
C ALA A 30 6.35 -5.53 -10.71
N SER A 31 6.30 -6.26 -9.60
CA SER A 31 5.06 -6.47 -8.86
C SER A 31 4.67 -5.20 -8.11
N ARG A 32 3.44 -4.74 -8.31
CA ARG A 32 2.88 -3.54 -7.67
C ARG A 32 2.00 -3.92 -6.49
N SER A 33 2.03 -3.14 -5.42
CA SER A 33 1.26 -3.45 -4.20
C SER A 33 -0.24 -3.39 -4.43
N GLU A 34 -0.70 -2.48 -5.30
CA GLU A 34 -2.11 -2.34 -5.70
C GLU A 34 -2.67 -3.60 -6.40
N CYS A 35 -1.79 -4.41 -7.00
CA CYS A 35 -2.14 -5.66 -7.70
C CYS A 35 -1.95 -6.89 -6.80
N SER A 36 -1.75 -6.70 -5.49
CA SER A 36 -1.65 -7.81 -4.56
C SER A 36 -2.91 -8.67 -4.58
N ARG A 37 -2.73 -9.99 -4.44
CA ARG A 37 -3.86 -10.94 -4.31
C ARG A 37 -4.56 -10.85 -2.95
N GLY A 38 -4.13 -9.95 -2.09
CA GLY A 38 -4.64 -9.79 -0.73
C GLY A 38 -4.06 -10.84 0.23
N ARG A 39 -4.79 -11.09 1.31
CA ARG A 39 -4.36 -11.97 2.41
C ARG A 39 -5.29 -13.18 2.50
N LEU A 40 -4.78 -14.29 3.03
CA LEU A 40 -5.58 -15.50 3.29
C LEU A 40 -6.80 -15.17 4.17
N TYR A 41 -6.61 -14.31 5.16
CA TYR A 41 -7.68 -13.77 6.00
C TYR A 41 -7.94 -12.32 5.60
N PRO A 42 -9.17 -11.98 5.16
CA PRO A 42 -9.51 -10.62 4.74
C PRO A 42 -9.23 -9.61 5.84
N GLU A 43 -8.63 -8.48 5.45
CA GLU A 43 -8.26 -7.41 6.37
C GLU A 43 -8.45 -6.08 5.65
N PRO A 44 -8.92 -5.02 6.35
CA PRO A 44 -9.03 -3.71 5.75
C PRO A 44 -7.66 -3.16 5.31
N GLU A 45 -7.71 -2.43 4.19
CA GLU A 45 -6.62 -1.60 3.67
C GLU A 45 -6.18 -0.57 4.72
N HIS A 46 -4.87 -0.32 4.80
CA HIS A 46 -4.32 0.68 5.71
C HIS A 46 -4.23 2.04 5.02
N GLU A 47 -4.55 3.13 5.72
CA GLU A 47 -4.62 4.48 5.14
C GLU A 47 -3.25 4.95 4.60
N PHE A 48 -2.15 4.55 5.27
CA PHE A 48 -0.79 5.00 4.95
C PHE A 48 0.18 3.93 4.44
N ARG A 49 -0.09 2.64 4.63
CA ARG A 49 0.90 1.59 4.36
C ARG A 49 0.41 0.69 3.25
N THR A 50 1.25 0.45 2.25
CA THR A 50 0.94 -0.51 1.19
C THR A 50 0.92 -1.94 1.73
N ALA A 51 0.30 -2.87 1.00
CA ALA A 51 0.27 -4.28 1.38
C ALA A 51 1.67 -4.82 1.71
N TYR A 52 2.67 -4.51 0.88
CA TYR A 52 4.04 -4.98 1.04
C TYR A 52 4.78 -4.30 2.20
N GLN A 53 4.53 -3.03 2.48
CA GLN A 53 5.09 -2.37 3.67
C GLN A 53 4.56 -3.01 4.96
N ARG A 54 3.26 -3.34 4.99
CA ARG A 54 2.67 -4.05 6.13
C ARG A 54 3.28 -5.43 6.32
N ASP A 55 3.57 -6.14 5.23
CA ASP A 55 4.21 -7.46 5.28
C ASP A 55 5.64 -7.35 5.82
N ARG A 56 6.41 -6.38 5.32
CA ARG A 56 7.75 -6.07 5.84
C ARG A 56 7.71 -5.78 7.34
N ASP A 57 6.79 -4.94 7.80
CA ASP A 57 6.67 -4.64 9.24
C ASP A 57 6.39 -5.92 10.05
N ARG A 58 5.51 -6.81 9.58
CA ARG A 58 5.23 -8.09 10.28
C ARG A 58 6.45 -8.99 10.38
N VAL A 59 7.21 -9.12 9.29
CA VAL A 59 8.44 -9.93 9.26
C VAL A 59 9.49 -9.36 10.20
N ILE A 60 9.66 -8.03 10.23
CA ILE A 60 10.64 -7.39 11.13
C ILE A 60 10.26 -7.58 12.62
N HIS A 61 8.98 -7.66 12.93
CA HIS A 61 8.48 -7.79 14.30
C HIS A 61 8.11 -9.24 14.69
N SER A 62 8.35 -10.23 13.83
CA SER A 62 8.20 -11.64 14.20
C SER A 62 9.40 -12.07 15.05
N ARG A 63 9.14 -12.63 16.23
CA ARG A 63 10.17 -13.28 17.07
C ARG A 63 10.30 -14.74 16.73
#